data_AF-A0A250J5E7-F1
#
_entry.id   AF-A0A250J5E7-F1
#
_cell.length_a   1.000
_cell.length_b   1.000
_cell.length_c   1.000
_cell.angle_alpha   90.00
_cell.angle_beta   90.00
_cell.angle_gamma   90.00
#
_symmetry.space_group_name_H-M   'P 1'
#
loop_
_entity.id
_entity.type
_entity.pdbx_description
1 polymer ?
#
loop_
_entity_poly.entity_id
_entity_poly.type
_entity_poly.pdbx_seq_one_letter_code
_entity_poly.pdbx_strand_id
1 'polypeptide(L)'
;MARRQLVIGSSLLLGLTPFPGFAADERFSIPPTSVTASTDDGNVPANTVDGDLTTRWSAEGDGQWLQLDLGSPKKVAFVKIAFLNGASRTSTFDIQTSPDGTTFSTVRSKATSSLTSGLQTFDFPDVGSARYVRLVGYGNSANAWNSYLEVEVHGSAAEAPSGNIVNVSTAAQLTTALASATAGTTIVLADGTYTNSGAFVLKGKNATSSSPITLKAANRGKAIISGGASLQVTSSSHVVISGLKFTNTGNSALVLDGSNNIRVTRNTFALIEDGTQIKWLLIKGAGSHHNRIDHNDFGGKSNIDPVIALDGNYSSQMTQYDVIEYNYFHDVGPRLANGLETIRLGLSALSLLDAHATVQYNLFENCDGDPEFISIKSGHNTIRYNTIITSQGQLTARHGNNNSIYGNFILGDGSKSGVGGIRLYGTDHKVYNNYLAKLTDDALLIDGGDFDGGPTSSTYTASDLSKHWRVYRAEVVNNTVVDSTAGLLIGKKYTYAPVDSKVANNLIRNTTGTLYNELKTSNTLFQGNIGYGSALSNKSRTSSEIRNVNPSLTAVNGLQKLSSTSQAINAATGAYTYVAEDMDGQLRAANDVGADEYSTDPIDHAPLSSADVGPNAP
;
A
#
# COMPACT_ATOMS: atom_id res chain seq x y z
N MET A 1 -35.87 59.07 3.70
CA MET A 1 -35.44 57.98 4.61
C MET A 1 -35.14 56.74 3.79
N ALA A 2 -34.02 56.09 4.10
CA ALA A 2 -33.28 55.18 3.24
C ALA A 2 -34.07 53.96 2.72
N ARG A 3 -33.97 53.68 1.41
CA ARG A 3 -34.11 52.34 0.84
C ARG A 3 -32.74 51.90 0.34
N ARG A 4 -32.12 50.97 1.07
CA ARG A 4 -30.89 50.28 0.66
C ARG A 4 -31.21 49.42 -0.57
N GLN A 5 -30.57 49.71 -1.69
CA GLN A 5 -30.45 48.78 -2.80
C GLN A 5 -29.28 47.84 -2.52
N LEU A 6 -29.56 46.55 -2.61
CA LEU A 6 -28.63 45.43 -2.52
C LEU A 6 -27.87 45.33 -3.85
N VAL A 7 -26.56 45.59 -3.84
CA VAL A 7 -25.69 45.31 -4.98
C VAL A 7 -25.20 43.87 -4.86
N ILE A 8 -25.56 43.04 -5.84
CA ILE A 8 -25.08 41.68 -6.02
C ILE A 8 -23.65 41.77 -6.56
N GLY A 9 -22.66 41.40 -5.75
CA GLY A 9 -21.28 41.19 -6.18
C GLY A 9 -21.09 39.73 -6.60
N SER A 10 -20.87 39.49 -7.90
CA SER A 10 -20.42 38.21 -8.42
C SER A 10 -18.99 37.92 -7.95
N SER A 11 -18.83 37.01 -6.99
CA SER A 11 -17.54 36.44 -6.62
C SER A 11 -17.21 35.29 -7.58
N LEU A 12 -16.23 35.53 -8.45
CA LEU A 12 -15.60 34.55 -9.32
C LEU A 12 -14.78 33.58 -8.43
N LEU A 13 -15.30 32.38 -8.18
CA LEU A 13 -14.50 31.29 -7.58
C LEU A 13 -13.51 30.80 -8.63
N LEU A 14 -12.23 31.21 -8.55
CA LEU A 14 -11.14 30.47 -9.19
C LEU A 14 -10.94 29.18 -8.40
N GLY A 15 -11.35 28.06 -8.98
CA GLY A 15 -11.05 26.73 -8.46
C GLY A 15 -9.54 26.48 -8.48
N LEU A 16 -8.95 26.28 -7.31
CA LEU A 16 -7.62 25.68 -7.20
C LEU A 16 -7.71 24.22 -7.63
N THR A 17 -7.11 23.91 -8.77
CA THR A 17 -6.84 22.53 -9.19
C THR A 17 -5.73 21.96 -8.30
N PRO A 18 -5.91 20.77 -7.68
CA PRO A 18 -4.81 20.08 -7.02
C PRO A 18 -3.82 19.60 -8.09
N PHE A 19 -2.58 20.07 -8.02
CA PHE A 19 -1.47 19.53 -8.78
C PHE A 19 -1.10 18.14 -8.23
N PRO A 20 -0.68 17.18 -9.08
CA PRO A 20 -0.09 15.95 -8.59
C PRO A 20 1.15 16.30 -7.76
N GLY A 21 1.25 15.76 -6.55
CA GLY A 21 2.43 15.93 -5.71
C GLY A 21 3.64 15.33 -6.41
N PHE A 22 4.54 16.19 -6.90
CA PHE A 22 5.89 15.76 -7.21
C PHE A 22 6.50 15.22 -5.91
N ALA A 23 7.24 14.11 -5.98
CA ALA A 23 8.12 13.73 -4.87
C ALA A 23 8.95 14.97 -4.52
N ALA A 24 8.91 15.38 -3.25
CA ALA A 24 9.68 16.54 -2.82
C ALA A 24 11.16 16.27 -3.11
N ASP A 25 11.87 17.26 -3.67
CA ASP A 25 13.31 17.12 -3.90
C ASP A 25 14.01 16.92 -2.54
N GLU A 26 14.83 15.88 -2.45
CA GLU A 26 15.57 15.50 -1.25
C GLU A 26 17.08 15.77 -1.41
N ARG A 27 17.78 15.96 -0.29
CA ARG A 27 19.25 16.09 -0.24
C ARG A 27 19.90 14.75 -0.58
N PHE A 28 20.81 14.73 -1.55
CA PHE A 28 21.65 13.55 -1.78
C PHE A 28 22.72 13.40 -0.70
N SER A 29 22.93 12.17 -0.22
CA SER A 29 24.03 11.82 0.67
C SER A 29 25.30 11.55 -0.15
N ILE A 30 26.35 12.35 0.10
CA ILE A 30 27.62 12.34 -0.66
C ILE A 30 28.75 12.10 0.34
N PRO A 31 29.47 10.97 0.28
CA PRO A 31 30.59 10.70 1.18
C PRO A 31 31.72 11.73 1.03
N PRO A 32 32.45 12.10 2.11
CA PRO A 32 33.54 13.08 2.03
C PRO A 32 34.65 12.74 1.03
N THR A 33 34.87 11.45 0.76
CA THR A 33 35.87 10.99 -0.21
C THR A 33 35.44 11.08 -1.67
N SER A 34 34.18 11.41 -1.96
CA SER A 34 33.65 11.56 -3.33
C SER A 34 33.56 13.02 -3.80
N VAL A 35 34.16 13.94 -3.05
CA VAL A 35 34.30 15.35 -3.41
C VAL A 35 35.77 15.64 -3.75
N THR A 36 36.00 16.24 -4.92
CA THR A 36 37.34 16.59 -5.43
C THR A 36 37.37 18.07 -5.80
N ALA A 37 38.56 18.65 -5.92
CA ALA A 37 38.72 20.04 -6.35
C ALA A 37 39.95 20.21 -7.24
N SER A 38 40.07 21.37 -7.87
CA SER A 38 41.25 21.76 -8.63
C SER A 38 42.51 21.88 -7.76
N THR A 39 42.38 22.43 -6.56
CA THR A 39 43.44 22.60 -5.55
C THR A 39 42.80 22.96 -4.20
N ASP A 40 43.61 23.08 -3.15
CA ASP A 40 43.20 23.60 -1.84
C ASP A 40 44.39 24.24 -1.08
N ASP A 41 44.10 25.05 -0.07
CA ASP A 41 45.08 25.68 0.83
C ASP A 41 45.34 24.89 2.14
N GLY A 42 45.03 23.58 2.14
CA GLY A 42 44.92 22.75 3.34
C GLY A 42 43.51 22.67 3.91
N ASN A 43 42.58 23.51 3.43
CA ASN A 43 41.15 23.36 3.67
C ASN A 43 40.55 22.52 2.54
N VAL A 44 40.46 21.21 2.77
CA VAL A 44 40.21 20.18 1.75
C VAL A 44 38.75 20.12 1.28
N PRO A 45 38.47 19.55 0.08
CA PRO A 45 37.11 19.43 -0.49
C PRO A 45 36.10 18.69 0.41
N ALA A 46 36.58 17.70 1.15
CA ALA A 46 35.78 16.87 2.06
C ALA A 46 35.02 17.69 3.11
N ASN A 47 35.54 18.84 3.49
CA ASN A 47 34.93 19.77 4.46
C ASN A 47 33.64 20.41 3.95
N THR A 48 33.25 20.22 2.68
CA THR A 48 32.02 20.80 2.12
C THR A 48 30.80 19.91 2.21
N VAL A 49 30.95 18.69 2.75
CA VAL A 49 29.87 17.70 2.88
C VAL A 49 29.93 16.99 4.24
N ASP A 50 30.62 17.57 5.22
CA ASP A 50 30.76 17.03 6.58
C ASP A 50 29.65 17.53 7.53
N GLY A 51 28.83 18.49 7.09
CA GLY A 51 27.78 19.10 7.89
C GLY A 51 28.28 20.10 8.94
N ASP A 52 29.57 20.45 8.93
CA ASP A 52 30.19 21.37 9.88
C ASP A 52 30.44 22.74 9.23
N LEU A 53 29.58 23.72 9.52
CA LEU A 53 29.72 25.09 9.00
C LEU A 53 30.95 25.86 9.55
N THR A 54 31.80 25.24 10.37
CA THR A 54 33.06 25.81 10.85
C THR A 54 34.27 25.38 10.04
N THR A 55 34.17 24.30 9.26
CA THR A 55 35.19 23.87 8.30
C THR A 55 34.88 24.45 6.91
N ARG A 56 35.82 24.32 5.96
CA ARG A 56 35.62 24.81 4.59
C ARG A 56 36.49 24.08 3.58
N TRP A 57 36.15 24.19 2.30
CA TRP A 57 37.12 24.10 1.21
C TRP A 57 37.60 25.51 0.81
N SER A 58 38.85 25.68 0.38
CA SER A 58 39.32 26.97 -0.15
C SER A 58 40.39 26.87 -1.22
N ALA A 59 40.22 27.64 -2.30
CA ALA A 59 41.20 27.78 -3.37
C ALA A 59 41.23 29.21 -3.93
N GLU A 60 42.43 29.77 -4.15
CA GLU A 60 42.61 31.10 -4.74
C GLU A 60 42.68 31.03 -6.26
N GLY A 61 41.98 31.95 -6.93
CA GLY A 61 42.09 32.18 -8.37
C GLY A 61 40.77 32.10 -9.12
N ASP A 62 40.83 32.54 -10.38
CA ASP A 62 39.73 32.47 -11.35
C ASP A 62 39.64 31.05 -11.92
N GLY A 63 38.46 30.43 -11.84
CA GLY A 63 38.17 29.13 -12.43
C GLY A 63 38.50 27.93 -11.54
N GLN A 64 38.79 28.15 -10.25
CA GLN A 64 38.97 27.05 -9.31
C GLN A 64 37.65 26.30 -9.12
N TRP A 65 37.69 24.97 -9.07
CA TRP A 65 36.48 24.18 -9.06
C TRP A 65 36.43 23.17 -7.92
N LEU A 66 35.20 22.90 -7.47
CA LEU A 66 34.82 21.83 -6.55
C LEU A 66 33.84 20.90 -7.29
N GLN A 67 34.04 19.59 -7.24
CA GLN A 67 33.24 18.59 -7.93
C GLN A 67 32.75 17.50 -6.97
N LEU A 68 31.45 17.25 -6.97
CA LEU A 68 30.78 16.23 -6.18
C LEU A 68 30.34 15.07 -7.09
N ASP A 69 30.69 13.82 -6.74
CA ASP A 69 30.13 12.59 -7.36
C ASP A 69 28.95 12.07 -6.53
N LEU A 70 27.76 12.04 -7.14
CA LEU A 70 26.51 11.55 -6.56
C LEU A 70 26.43 10.00 -6.53
N GLY A 71 27.47 9.31 -7.01
CA GLY A 71 27.63 7.85 -7.02
C GLY A 71 26.87 7.14 -8.15
N SER A 72 25.75 7.71 -8.60
CA SER A 72 24.94 7.24 -9.74
C SER A 72 24.22 8.42 -10.40
N PRO A 73 23.72 8.30 -11.63
CA PRO A 73 22.89 9.34 -12.23
C PRO A 73 21.64 9.63 -11.37
N LYS A 74 21.36 10.91 -11.13
CA LYS A 74 20.20 11.44 -10.40
C LYS A 74 19.52 12.57 -11.17
N LYS A 75 18.27 12.88 -10.82
CA LYS A 75 17.66 14.17 -11.19
C LYS A 75 18.24 15.22 -10.24
N VAL A 76 18.73 16.35 -10.73
CA VAL A 76 19.23 17.44 -9.89
C VAL A 76 18.39 18.68 -10.16
N ALA A 77 17.76 19.22 -9.12
CA ALA A 77 16.89 20.39 -9.21
C ALA A 77 17.64 21.68 -8.83
N PHE A 78 18.27 21.69 -7.65
CA PHE A 78 18.99 22.85 -7.14
C PHE A 78 20.16 22.45 -6.24
N VAL A 79 21.03 23.42 -5.93
CA VAL A 79 22.07 23.25 -4.90
C VAL A 79 21.90 24.28 -3.79
N LYS A 80 22.36 23.96 -2.58
CA LYS A 80 22.53 24.94 -1.51
C LYS A 80 24.01 25.08 -1.16
N ILE A 81 24.47 26.30 -0.94
CA ILE A 81 25.89 26.57 -0.64
C ILE A 81 25.99 27.58 0.50
N ALA A 82 26.84 27.28 1.49
CA ALA A 82 27.26 28.21 2.52
C ALA A 82 28.66 28.74 2.19
N PHE A 83 28.87 30.05 2.30
CA PHE A 83 30.14 30.71 1.92
C PHE A 83 30.86 31.27 3.16
N LEU A 84 32.19 31.16 3.18
CA LEU A 84 33.00 31.79 4.22
C LEU A 84 32.79 33.31 4.19
N ASN A 85 32.52 33.91 5.35
CA ASN A 85 32.22 35.34 5.48
C ASN A 85 31.03 35.81 4.64
N GLY A 86 30.07 34.92 4.32
CA GLY A 86 28.93 35.20 3.44
C GLY A 86 28.06 36.39 3.87
N ALA A 87 28.03 36.76 5.16
CA ALA A 87 27.34 37.97 5.62
C ALA A 87 28.01 39.29 5.20
N SER A 88 29.26 39.24 4.72
CA SER A 88 30.09 40.42 4.40
C SER A 88 30.72 40.37 3.00
N ARG A 89 30.64 39.23 2.30
CA ARG A 89 31.20 39.03 0.96
C ARG A 89 30.20 38.31 0.06
N THR A 90 30.16 38.70 -1.21
CA THR A 90 29.45 37.95 -2.25
C THR A 90 30.46 37.14 -3.06
N SER A 91 30.15 35.90 -3.40
CA SER A 91 30.99 35.01 -4.21
C SER A 91 30.37 34.79 -5.58
N THR A 92 31.17 34.74 -6.63
CA THR A 92 30.69 34.53 -8.02
C THR A 92 31.15 33.16 -8.52
N PHE A 93 30.25 32.38 -9.13
CA PHE A 93 30.55 31.01 -9.57
C PHE A 93 29.59 30.51 -10.66
N ASP A 94 30.00 29.48 -11.40
CA ASP A 94 29.14 28.68 -12.28
C ASP A 94 28.73 27.37 -11.58
N ILE A 95 27.57 26.83 -11.96
CA ILE A 95 27.12 25.48 -11.62
C ILE A 95 27.07 24.68 -12.91
N GLN A 96 27.75 23.54 -12.91
CA GLN A 96 27.84 22.63 -14.04
C GLN A 96 27.45 21.21 -13.63
N THR A 97 26.91 20.45 -14.57
CA THR A 97 26.54 19.04 -14.35
C THR A 97 27.12 18.14 -15.44
N SER A 98 27.33 16.87 -15.11
CA SER A 98 27.84 15.87 -16.06
C SER A 98 27.33 14.47 -15.73
N PRO A 99 27.00 13.64 -16.73
CA PRO A 99 26.74 12.22 -16.54
C PRO A 99 28.03 11.38 -16.41
N ASP A 100 29.15 11.83 -16.98
CA ASP A 100 30.37 11.03 -17.17
C ASP A 100 31.62 11.56 -16.45
N GLY A 101 31.57 12.80 -15.94
CA GLY A 101 32.68 13.42 -15.20
C GLY A 101 33.79 13.98 -16.09
N THR A 102 33.57 13.99 -17.41
CA THR A 102 34.51 14.50 -18.42
C THR A 102 33.93 15.68 -19.20
N THR A 103 32.69 15.55 -19.67
CA THR A 103 31.97 16.59 -20.43
C THR A 103 30.94 17.26 -19.53
N PHE A 104 31.08 18.57 -19.32
CA PHE A 104 30.23 19.33 -18.42
C PHE A 104 29.35 20.32 -19.17
N SER A 105 28.08 20.40 -18.77
CA SER A 105 27.13 21.42 -19.21
C SER A 105 26.93 22.44 -18.11
N THR A 106 26.97 23.74 -18.44
CA THR A 106 26.70 24.80 -17.47
C THR A 106 25.19 24.98 -17.33
N VAL A 107 24.65 24.73 -16.14
CA VAL A 107 23.22 24.86 -15.83
C VAL A 107 22.88 26.19 -15.17
N ARG A 108 23.89 26.86 -14.58
CA ARG A 108 23.78 28.24 -14.10
C ARG A 108 25.13 28.93 -14.26
N SER A 109 25.18 30.02 -15.01
CA SER A 109 26.41 30.79 -15.21
C SER A 109 26.42 32.08 -14.38
N LYS A 110 27.59 32.44 -13.86
CA LYS A 110 27.91 33.64 -13.07
C LYS A 110 26.90 33.92 -11.97
N ALA A 111 26.46 32.87 -11.27
CA ALA A 111 25.68 33.01 -10.05
C ALA A 111 26.48 33.83 -9.03
N THR A 112 25.80 34.71 -8.30
CA THR A 112 26.41 35.51 -7.23
C THR A 112 25.65 35.27 -5.94
N SER A 113 26.37 34.99 -4.86
CA SER A 113 25.75 34.78 -3.54
C SER A 113 25.20 36.09 -2.96
N SER A 114 24.23 35.97 -2.05
CA SER A 114 23.70 37.07 -1.25
C SER A 114 24.52 37.27 0.03
N LEU A 115 24.38 38.44 0.65
CA LEU A 115 25.02 38.78 1.92
C LEU A 115 24.27 38.13 3.10
N THR A 116 24.51 36.84 3.33
CA THR A 116 23.97 36.09 4.46
C THR A 116 24.95 35.02 4.93
N SER A 117 24.92 34.74 6.24
CA SER A 117 25.52 33.53 6.82
C SER A 117 24.64 32.31 6.53
N GLY A 118 25.25 31.15 6.35
CA GLY A 118 24.54 29.87 6.16
C GLY A 118 24.26 29.50 4.70
N LEU A 119 23.53 28.39 4.52
CA LEU A 119 23.18 27.81 3.22
C LEU A 119 22.24 28.73 2.43
N GLN A 120 22.60 28.98 1.17
CA GLN A 120 21.81 29.75 0.21
C GLN A 120 21.41 28.84 -0.95
N THR A 121 20.15 28.89 -1.37
CA THR A 121 19.63 28.07 -2.48
C THR A 121 19.94 28.70 -3.83
N PHE A 122 20.51 27.91 -4.74
CA PHE A 122 20.78 28.26 -6.12
C PHE A 122 20.02 27.30 -7.05
N ASP A 123 18.86 27.76 -7.47
CA ASP A 123 17.97 27.05 -8.40
C ASP A 123 18.43 27.15 -9.88
N PHE A 124 18.10 26.16 -10.70
CA PHE A 124 18.40 26.10 -12.14
C PHE A 124 17.43 25.15 -12.84
N PRO A 125 17.35 25.14 -14.19
CA PRO A 125 16.51 24.17 -14.88
C PRO A 125 16.89 22.73 -14.49
N ASP A 126 15.91 21.96 -14.01
CA ASP A 126 16.08 20.57 -13.57
C ASP A 126 16.86 19.73 -14.59
N VAL A 127 17.87 19.01 -14.11
CA VAL A 127 18.67 18.10 -14.92
C VAL A 127 18.20 16.68 -14.67
N GLY A 128 17.57 16.04 -15.67
CA GLY A 128 16.97 14.70 -15.50
C GLY A 128 17.97 13.55 -15.25
N SER A 129 19.24 13.74 -15.60
CA SER A 129 20.31 12.76 -15.41
C SER A 129 21.69 13.42 -15.26
N ALA A 130 22.16 13.53 -14.02
CA ALA A 130 23.51 13.98 -13.68
C ALA A 130 24.12 13.06 -12.61
N ARG A 131 25.39 12.68 -12.79
CA ARG A 131 26.17 11.98 -11.76
C ARG A 131 27.13 12.92 -11.03
N TYR A 132 27.63 13.94 -11.73
CA TYR A 132 28.59 14.89 -11.19
C TYR A 132 28.00 16.30 -11.19
N VAL A 133 28.21 17.03 -10.10
CA VAL A 133 27.92 18.47 -9.98
C VAL A 133 29.24 19.19 -9.73
N ARG A 134 29.54 20.23 -10.50
CA ARG A 134 30.78 21.01 -10.40
C ARG A 134 30.48 22.49 -10.22
N LEU A 135 31.05 23.09 -9.18
CA LEU A 135 31.01 24.51 -8.89
C LEU A 135 32.33 25.13 -9.37
N VAL A 136 32.28 26.08 -10.29
CA VAL A 136 33.48 26.78 -10.80
C VAL A 136 33.47 28.21 -10.27
N GLY A 137 34.35 28.50 -9.32
CA GLY A 137 34.42 29.78 -8.62
C GLY A 137 35.29 30.83 -9.32
N TYR A 138 34.91 32.10 -9.15
CA TYR A 138 35.54 33.28 -9.74
C TYR A 138 35.96 34.31 -8.69
N GLY A 139 36.18 33.87 -7.46
CA GLY A 139 36.50 34.71 -6.31
C GLY A 139 35.27 35.31 -5.64
N ASN A 140 35.51 36.32 -4.81
CA ASN A 140 34.49 37.05 -4.05
C ASN A 140 34.70 38.56 -4.12
N SER A 141 33.79 39.32 -3.55
CA SER A 141 33.78 40.79 -3.58
C SER A 141 34.99 41.45 -2.90
N ALA A 142 35.81 40.70 -2.15
CA ALA A 142 37.01 41.22 -1.48
C ALA A 142 38.31 40.76 -2.14
N ASN A 143 38.37 39.56 -2.71
CA ASN A 143 39.59 38.96 -3.29
C ASN A 143 39.28 37.74 -4.17
N ALA A 144 40.33 37.10 -4.72
CA ALA A 144 40.22 35.98 -5.64
C ALA A 144 39.93 34.61 -4.97
N TRP A 145 39.64 34.56 -3.66
CA TRP A 145 39.42 33.30 -2.96
C TRP A 145 38.02 32.74 -3.17
N ASN A 146 37.94 31.44 -3.44
CA ASN A 146 36.72 30.65 -3.46
C ASN A 146 36.66 29.80 -2.20
N SER A 147 35.68 30.05 -1.33
CA SER A 147 35.61 29.40 -0.02
C SER A 147 34.18 28.96 0.30
N TYR A 148 33.95 27.66 0.28
CA TYR A 148 32.64 27.04 0.56
C TYR A 148 32.71 26.28 1.87
N LEU A 149 31.76 26.54 2.76
CA LEU A 149 31.64 25.88 4.08
C LEU A 149 30.88 24.56 3.95
N GLU A 150 29.76 24.55 3.22
CA GLU A 150 28.93 23.35 3.02
C GLU A 150 28.22 23.47 1.66
N VAL A 151 28.04 22.33 0.97
CA VAL A 151 27.33 22.20 -0.30
C VAL A 151 26.34 21.05 -0.21
N GLU A 152 25.06 21.34 -0.49
CA GLU A 152 24.01 20.34 -0.62
C GLU A 152 23.53 20.27 -2.08
N VAL A 153 23.35 19.06 -2.60
CA VAL A 153 22.71 18.83 -3.90
C VAL A 153 21.34 18.21 -3.65
N HIS A 154 20.29 18.79 -4.23
CA HIS A 154 18.91 18.36 -4.03
C HIS A 154 18.26 17.91 -5.34
N GLY A 155 17.41 16.88 -5.27
CA GLY A 155 16.65 16.38 -6.40
C GLY A 155 15.96 15.05 -6.10
N SER A 156 15.80 14.20 -7.12
CA SER A 156 15.16 12.89 -6.98
C SER A 156 15.98 11.78 -7.64
N ALA A 157 15.50 10.53 -7.56
CA ALA A 157 16.03 9.47 -8.42
C ALA A 157 16.02 9.94 -9.89
N ALA A 158 17.05 9.57 -10.66
CA ALA A 158 17.10 9.90 -12.09
C ALA A 158 15.84 9.40 -12.79
N GLU A 159 15.32 10.20 -13.71
CA GLU A 159 14.40 9.66 -14.70
C GLU A 159 15.14 8.55 -15.45
N ALA A 160 14.51 7.39 -15.59
CA ALA A 160 15.04 6.32 -16.42
C ALA A 160 15.44 6.92 -17.79
N PRO A 161 16.53 6.44 -18.43
CA PRO A 161 16.91 6.93 -19.75
C PRO A 161 15.65 6.93 -20.62
N SER A 162 15.36 8.04 -21.30
CA SER A 162 14.16 8.22 -22.10
C SER A 162 14.06 7.06 -23.10
N GLY A 163 13.40 5.99 -22.70
CA GLY A 163 13.20 4.85 -23.57
C GLY A 163 12.27 5.30 -24.67
N ASN A 164 12.29 4.57 -25.78
CA ASN A 164 11.51 4.91 -26.96
C ASN A 164 10.04 5.20 -26.56
N ILE A 165 9.62 6.46 -26.70
CA ILE A 165 8.22 6.84 -26.52
C ILE A 165 7.49 6.47 -27.81
N VAL A 166 6.49 5.60 -27.67
CA VAL A 166 5.64 5.16 -28.78
C VAL A 166 4.23 5.67 -28.52
N ASN A 167 3.85 6.75 -29.20
CA ASN A 167 2.50 7.28 -29.14
C ASN A 167 1.57 6.44 -30.01
N VAL A 168 0.43 6.02 -29.47
CA VAL A 168 -0.59 5.24 -30.19
C VAL A 168 -1.95 5.90 -30.04
N SER A 169 -2.71 5.99 -31.13
CA SER A 169 -4.07 6.55 -31.14
C SER A 169 -5.10 5.59 -31.75
N THR A 170 -4.70 4.36 -32.08
CA THR A 170 -5.56 3.33 -32.66
C THR A 170 -5.24 1.95 -32.07
N ALA A 171 -6.21 1.02 -32.14
CA ALA A 171 -6.03 -0.38 -31.73
C ALA A 171 -4.88 -1.08 -32.49
N ALA A 172 -4.75 -0.83 -33.81
CA ALA A 172 -3.68 -1.42 -34.61
C ALA A 172 -2.29 -0.96 -34.15
N GLN A 173 -2.12 0.35 -33.90
CA GLN A 173 -0.87 0.89 -33.37
C GLN A 173 -0.54 0.34 -31.97
N LEU A 174 -1.55 0.20 -31.10
CA LEU A 174 -1.37 -0.40 -29.78
C LEU A 174 -0.85 -1.84 -29.90
N THR A 175 -1.47 -2.67 -30.75
CA THR A 175 -1.02 -4.04 -31.01
C THR A 175 0.43 -4.08 -31.50
N THR A 176 0.78 -3.25 -32.50
CA THR A 176 2.15 -3.16 -33.03
C THR A 176 3.15 -2.71 -31.96
N ALA A 177 2.78 -1.72 -31.15
CA ALA A 177 3.64 -1.20 -30.08
C ALA A 177 3.93 -2.25 -29.00
N LEU A 178 2.91 -2.99 -28.54
CA LEU A 178 3.09 -4.07 -27.55
C LEU A 178 3.99 -5.19 -28.09
N ALA A 179 3.81 -5.56 -29.36
CA ALA A 179 4.65 -6.57 -30.01
C ALA A 179 6.12 -6.12 -30.17
N SER A 180 6.35 -4.82 -30.39
CA SER A 180 7.67 -4.26 -30.66
C SER A 180 8.40 -3.75 -29.41
N ALA A 181 7.72 -3.66 -28.27
CA ALA A 181 8.28 -3.11 -27.04
C ALA A 181 9.56 -3.84 -26.61
N THR A 182 10.53 -3.05 -26.16
CA THR A 182 11.80 -3.48 -25.53
C THR A 182 11.94 -2.78 -24.18
N ALA A 183 12.88 -3.22 -23.33
CA ALA A 183 13.17 -2.57 -22.05
C ALA A 183 13.29 -1.03 -22.20
N GLY A 184 12.64 -0.28 -21.30
CA GLY A 184 12.53 1.18 -21.31
C GLY A 184 11.41 1.76 -22.19
N THR A 185 10.80 0.98 -23.10
CA THR A 185 9.75 1.51 -24.00
C THR A 185 8.59 2.08 -23.20
N THR A 186 8.16 3.30 -23.54
CA THR A 186 6.94 3.91 -22.99
C THR A 186 5.90 4.06 -24.09
N ILE A 187 4.87 3.21 -24.05
CA ILE A 187 3.72 3.27 -24.95
C ILE A 187 2.69 4.23 -24.33
N VAL A 188 2.39 5.32 -25.05
CA VAL A 188 1.45 6.35 -24.59
C VAL A 188 0.19 6.29 -25.45
N LEU A 189 -0.94 5.94 -24.82
CA LEU A 189 -2.25 5.86 -25.46
C LEU A 189 -2.89 7.25 -25.43
N ALA A 190 -3.18 7.81 -26.60
CA ALA A 190 -4.00 8.99 -26.71
C ALA A 190 -5.42 8.75 -26.17
N ASP A 191 -6.14 9.83 -25.90
CA ASP A 191 -7.55 9.77 -25.51
C ASP A 191 -8.37 9.10 -26.61
N GLY A 192 -9.22 8.15 -26.22
CA GLY A 192 -10.05 7.41 -27.16
C GLY A 192 -10.37 6.00 -26.70
N THR A 193 -11.15 5.32 -27.54
CA THR A 193 -11.59 3.95 -27.29
C THR A 193 -10.80 2.97 -28.15
N TYR A 194 -10.21 1.97 -27.52
CA TYR A 194 -9.45 0.90 -28.13
C TYR A 194 -10.27 -0.38 -28.05
N THR A 195 -10.85 -0.76 -29.18
CA THR A 195 -11.63 -1.99 -29.35
C THR A 195 -10.87 -3.03 -30.14
N ASN A 196 -11.07 -4.30 -29.82
CA ASN A 196 -10.54 -5.45 -30.53
C ASN A 196 -11.47 -6.65 -30.30
N SER A 197 -11.44 -7.66 -31.17
CA SER A 197 -12.22 -8.89 -30.97
C SER A 197 -11.59 -9.83 -29.92
N GLY A 198 -10.32 -9.61 -29.57
CA GLY A 198 -9.61 -10.35 -28.53
C GLY A 198 -8.64 -9.45 -27.75
N ALA A 199 -7.69 -10.06 -27.05
CA ALA A 199 -6.75 -9.35 -26.20
C ALA A 199 -5.73 -8.50 -26.98
N PHE A 200 -5.38 -7.35 -26.43
CA PHE A 200 -4.10 -6.70 -26.66
C PHE A 200 -3.04 -7.44 -25.83
N VAL A 201 -2.03 -8.01 -26.49
CA VAL A 201 -1.10 -8.94 -25.84
C VAL A 201 0.32 -8.38 -25.82
N LEU A 202 0.90 -8.30 -24.62
CA LEU A 202 2.34 -8.11 -24.39
C LEU A 202 2.93 -9.46 -23.96
N LYS A 203 3.76 -10.06 -24.81
CA LYS A 203 4.24 -11.44 -24.64
C LYS A 203 5.76 -11.54 -24.74
N GLY A 204 6.36 -12.28 -23.81
CA GLY A 204 7.80 -12.60 -23.83
C GLY A 204 8.70 -11.38 -23.66
N LYS A 205 8.22 -10.33 -22.98
CA LYS A 205 8.95 -9.06 -22.81
C LYS A 205 9.50 -8.98 -21.40
N ASN A 206 10.82 -9.08 -21.27
CA ASN A 206 11.50 -9.04 -19.99
C ASN A 206 12.36 -7.79 -19.91
N ALA A 207 11.91 -6.83 -19.10
CA ALA A 207 12.59 -5.58 -18.83
C ALA A 207 13.33 -5.64 -17.48
N THR A 208 13.76 -4.49 -16.95
CA THR A 208 14.39 -4.40 -15.63
C THR A 208 13.70 -3.34 -14.79
N SER A 209 13.92 -3.35 -13.47
CA SER A 209 13.40 -2.31 -12.57
C SER A 209 13.90 -0.90 -12.94
N SER A 210 15.11 -0.78 -13.49
CA SER A 210 15.69 0.50 -13.95
C SER A 210 15.18 0.96 -15.32
N SER A 211 14.62 0.04 -16.11
CA SER A 211 14.20 0.28 -17.49
C SER A 211 12.91 -0.50 -17.81
N PRO A 212 11.80 -0.27 -17.08
CA PRO A 212 10.57 -1.04 -17.28
C PRO A 212 9.94 -0.73 -18.64
N ILE A 213 9.09 -1.63 -19.13
CA ILE A 213 8.15 -1.28 -20.21
C ILE A 213 6.94 -0.60 -19.57
N THR A 214 6.58 0.59 -20.03
CA THR A 214 5.43 1.34 -19.50
C THR A 214 4.34 1.44 -20.55
N LEU A 215 3.13 1.02 -20.20
CA LEU A 215 1.90 1.24 -20.95
C LEU A 215 1.07 2.26 -20.17
N LYS A 216 0.87 3.47 -20.71
CA LYS A 216 0.12 4.51 -20.00
C LYS A 216 -0.87 5.27 -20.87
N ALA A 217 -1.96 5.76 -20.28
CA ALA A 217 -2.77 6.79 -20.91
C ALA A 217 -2.03 8.13 -20.94
N ALA A 218 -2.23 8.91 -22.00
CA ALA A 218 -1.79 10.31 -22.08
C ALA A 218 -2.50 11.15 -21.01
N ASN A 219 -3.82 11.01 -20.91
CA ASN A 219 -4.64 11.55 -19.84
C ASN A 219 -5.33 10.41 -19.08
N ARG A 220 -5.11 10.33 -17.77
CA ARG A 220 -5.65 9.28 -16.91
C ARG A 220 -7.17 9.12 -17.10
N GLY A 221 -7.60 7.88 -17.32
CA GLY A 221 -9.00 7.49 -17.51
C GLY A 221 -9.58 7.79 -18.88
N LYS A 222 -8.80 8.39 -19.81
CA LYS A 222 -9.29 8.77 -21.15
C LYS A 222 -8.90 7.82 -22.27
N ALA A 223 -7.92 6.93 -22.05
CA ALA A 223 -7.67 5.78 -22.91
C ALA A 223 -8.50 4.57 -22.42
N ILE A 224 -9.52 4.19 -23.19
CA ILE A 224 -10.55 3.22 -22.79
C ILE A 224 -10.37 1.91 -23.55
N ILE A 225 -10.09 0.81 -22.85
CA ILE A 225 -10.15 -0.55 -23.40
C ILE A 225 -11.61 -1.02 -23.34
N SER A 226 -12.21 -1.35 -24.49
CA SER A 226 -13.67 -1.57 -24.59
C SER A 226 -14.06 -2.62 -25.65
N GLY A 227 -15.36 -2.92 -25.76
CA GLY A 227 -15.91 -3.97 -26.61
C GLY A 227 -15.44 -5.36 -26.15
N GLY A 228 -15.16 -6.25 -27.10
CA GLY A 228 -14.59 -7.58 -26.80
C GLY A 228 -13.11 -7.57 -26.40
N ALA A 229 -12.46 -6.40 -26.31
CA ALA A 229 -11.03 -6.31 -26.04
C ALA A 229 -10.71 -6.70 -24.59
N SER A 230 -9.46 -7.04 -24.34
CA SER A 230 -8.87 -7.13 -23.00
C SER A 230 -7.39 -6.77 -23.07
N LEU A 231 -6.71 -6.67 -21.94
CA LEU A 231 -5.24 -6.57 -21.89
C LEU A 231 -4.66 -7.85 -21.27
N GLN A 232 -3.62 -8.39 -21.89
CA GLN A 232 -2.93 -9.56 -21.40
C GLN A 232 -1.42 -9.36 -21.41
N VAL A 233 -0.79 -9.62 -20.26
CA VAL A 233 0.67 -9.69 -20.11
C VAL A 233 1.04 -11.15 -19.88
N THR A 234 1.93 -11.69 -20.71
CA THR A 234 2.26 -13.13 -20.67
C THR A 234 3.76 -13.37 -20.74
N SER A 235 4.29 -14.21 -19.85
CA SER A 235 5.71 -14.57 -19.80
C SER A 235 6.63 -13.35 -19.85
N SER A 236 6.28 -12.31 -19.10
CA SER A 236 6.90 -10.99 -19.16
C SER A 236 7.23 -10.47 -17.76
N SER A 237 8.17 -9.53 -17.69
CA SER A 237 8.62 -8.96 -16.41
C SER A 237 8.92 -7.47 -16.50
N HIS A 238 8.78 -6.78 -15.36
CA HIS A 238 9.03 -5.34 -15.21
C HIS A 238 8.20 -4.47 -16.18
N VAL A 239 6.88 -4.63 -16.11
CA VAL A 239 5.92 -3.85 -16.90
C VAL A 239 5.09 -2.97 -15.98
N VAL A 240 4.82 -1.73 -16.37
CA VAL A 240 3.92 -0.81 -15.67
C VAL A 240 2.70 -0.55 -16.56
N ILE A 241 1.49 -0.75 -16.04
CA ILE A 241 0.22 -0.44 -16.70
C ILE A 241 -0.46 0.66 -15.90
N SER A 242 -0.61 1.85 -16.49
CA SER A 242 -1.04 3.03 -15.76
C SER A 242 -2.10 3.88 -16.45
N GLY A 243 -3.08 4.35 -15.68
CA GLY A 243 -3.99 5.40 -16.11
C GLY A 243 -5.05 4.99 -17.13
N LEU A 244 -5.21 3.70 -17.41
CA LEU A 244 -6.20 3.19 -18.36
C LEU A 244 -7.59 3.08 -17.72
N LYS A 245 -8.63 3.05 -18.56
CA LYS A 245 -9.98 2.67 -18.15
C LYS A 245 -10.42 1.40 -18.88
N PHE A 246 -10.95 0.43 -18.15
CA PHE A 246 -11.48 -0.82 -18.71
C PHE A 246 -13.00 -0.80 -18.62
N THR A 247 -13.66 -0.93 -19.77
CA THR A 247 -15.13 -1.05 -19.90
C THR A 247 -15.52 -2.19 -20.85
N ASN A 248 -14.60 -3.13 -21.08
CA ASN A 248 -14.82 -4.24 -21.99
C ASN A 248 -15.88 -5.22 -21.45
N THR A 249 -16.40 -6.06 -22.33
CA THR A 249 -17.49 -7.02 -22.08
C THR A 249 -17.01 -8.45 -22.21
N GLY A 250 -17.52 -9.37 -21.39
CA GLY A 250 -17.39 -10.84 -21.57
C GLY A 250 -15.98 -11.44 -21.41
N ASN A 251 -14.94 -10.62 -21.24
CA ASN A 251 -13.56 -11.02 -21.03
C ASN A 251 -12.98 -10.32 -19.80
N SER A 252 -12.05 -10.96 -19.08
CA SER A 252 -11.25 -10.25 -18.06
C SER A 252 -10.67 -8.94 -18.60
N ALA A 253 -10.68 -7.88 -17.82
CA ALA A 253 -10.05 -6.62 -18.23
C ALA A 253 -8.54 -6.76 -18.34
N LEU A 254 -7.92 -7.41 -17.35
CA LEU A 254 -6.49 -7.62 -17.31
C LEU A 254 -6.13 -9.04 -16.85
N VAL A 255 -5.26 -9.70 -17.62
CA VAL A 255 -4.69 -11.01 -17.27
C VAL A 255 -3.16 -10.90 -17.19
N LEU A 256 -2.59 -11.32 -16.07
CA LEU A 256 -1.16 -11.53 -15.87
C LEU A 256 -0.90 -13.04 -15.84
N ASP A 257 -0.22 -13.56 -16.86
CA ASP A 257 -0.02 -15.01 -17.06
C ASP A 257 1.47 -15.37 -17.09
N GLY A 258 1.93 -16.11 -16.07
CA GLY A 258 3.34 -16.43 -15.87
C GLY A 258 4.25 -15.19 -15.93
N SER A 259 3.80 -14.09 -15.32
CA SER A 259 4.43 -12.77 -15.41
C SER A 259 4.71 -12.21 -14.02
N ASN A 260 5.83 -11.51 -13.87
CA ASN A 260 6.30 -11.04 -12.57
C ASN A 260 6.80 -9.60 -12.59
N ASN A 261 6.89 -8.98 -11.41
CA ASN A 261 7.31 -7.58 -11.28
C ASN A 261 6.45 -6.64 -12.16
N ILE A 262 5.17 -6.97 -12.34
CA ILE A 262 4.21 -6.13 -13.07
C ILE A 262 3.55 -5.18 -12.08
N ARG A 263 3.51 -3.89 -12.42
CA ARG A 263 2.78 -2.88 -11.65
C ARG A 263 1.53 -2.44 -12.40
N VAL A 264 0.36 -2.64 -11.80
CA VAL A 264 -0.93 -2.17 -12.32
C VAL A 264 -1.38 -1.03 -11.43
N THR A 265 -1.33 0.20 -11.93
CA THR A 265 -1.53 1.38 -11.09
C THR A 265 -2.39 2.47 -11.68
N ARG A 266 -3.20 3.16 -10.86
CA ARG A 266 -3.99 4.32 -11.28
C ARG A 266 -4.95 4.05 -12.44
N ASN A 267 -5.46 2.83 -12.55
CA ASN A 267 -6.45 2.44 -13.56
C ASN A 267 -7.86 2.44 -12.97
N THR A 268 -8.86 2.52 -13.85
CA THR A 268 -10.28 2.34 -13.50
C THR A 268 -10.83 1.09 -14.17
N PHE A 269 -11.37 0.17 -13.37
CA PHE A 269 -12.06 -1.03 -13.80
C PHE A 269 -13.56 -0.84 -13.59
N ALA A 270 -14.31 -0.78 -14.69
CA ALA A 270 -15.76 -0.58 -14.70
C ALA A 270 -16.33 -1.30 -15.92
N LEU A 271 -16.16 -2.63 -15.94
CA LEU A 271 -16.57 -3.47 -17.06
C LEU A 271 -18.09 -3.41 -17.23
N ILE A 272 -18.54 -3.61 -18.47
CA ILE A 272 -19.95 -3.70 -18.76
C ILE A 272 -20.36 -5.15 -18.52
N GLU A 273 -21.14 -5.36 -17.46
CA GLU A 273 -21.55 -6.67 -16.96
C GLU A 273 -22.87 -7.14 -17.60
N ASP A 274 -22.92 -8.40 -18.03
CA ASP A 274 -24.02 -9.00 -18.81
C ASP A 274 -24.51 -10.35 -18.26
N GLY A 275 -24.08 -10.72 -17.06
CA GLY A 275 -24.38 -11.99 -16.38
C GLY A 275 -23.40 -13.12 -16.66
N THR A 276 -22.35 -12.89 -17.47
CA THR A 276 -21.30 -13.89 -17.73
C THR A 276 -20.37 -14.12 -16.53
N GLN A 277 -19.65 -15.25 -16.50
CA GLN A 277 -18.61 -15.49 -15.48
C GLN A 277 -17.34 -14.77 -15.86
N ILE A 278 -16.88 -13.85 -15.01
CA ILE A 278 -15.76 -12.98 -15.36
C ILE A 278 -14.98 -12.52 -14.14
N LYS A 279 -13.66 -12.72 -14.22
CA LYS A 279 -12.69 -12.13 -13.29
C LYS A 279 -12.19 -10.83 -13.87
N TRP A 280 -12.21 -9.71 -13.14
CA TRP A 280 -11.75 -8.44 -13.72
C TRP A 280 -10.24 -8.39 -13.88
N LEU A 281 -9.50 -8.76 -12.84
CA LEU A 281 -8.05 -8.90 -12.85
C LEU A 281 -7.67 -10.33 -12.43
N LEU A 282 -7.00 -11.05 -13.32
CA LEU A 282 -6.56 -12.43 -13.09
C LEU A 282 -5.04 -12.54 -13.11
N ILE A 283 -4.45 -13.00 -12.01
CA ILE A 283 -3.05 -13.41 -11.92
C ILE A 283 -2.97 -14.93 -11.90
N LYS A 284 -2.31 -15.51 -12.90
CA LYS A 284 -2.24 -16.96 -13.12
C LYS A 284 -0.90 -17.37 -13.75
N GLY A 285 -0.72 -18.66 -13.98
CA GLY A 285 0.42 -19.23 -14.68
C GLY A 285 1.63 -19.47 -13.78
N ALA A 286 2.45 -20.43 -14.19
CA ALA A 286 3.72 -20.72 -13.52
C ALA A 286 4.68 -19.54 -13.69
N GLY A 287 5.38 -19.16 -12.61
CA GLY A 287 6.32 -18.04 -12.62
C GLY A 287 5.70 -16.65 -12.41
N SER A 288 4.40 -16.58 -12.11
CA SER A 288 3.80 -15.33 -11.62
C SER A 288 4.19 -15.06 -10.18
N HIS A 289 4.75 -13.87 -9.94
CA HIS A 289 5.14 -13.41 -8.61
C HIS A 289 5.46 -11.92 -8.56
N HIS A 290 5.53 -11.33 -7.37
CA HIS A 290 5.98 -9.96 -7.14
C HIS A 290 5.24 -8.91 -8.00
N ASN A 291 3.97 -9.16 -8.33
CA ASN A 291 3.14 -8.16 -9.00
C ASN A 291 2.56 -7.20 -7.97
N ARG A 292 2.42 -5.93 -8.35
CA ARG A 292 1.88 -4.87 -7.50
C ARG A 292 0.63 -4.29 -8.15
N ILE A 293 -0.51 -4.41 -7.47
CA ILE A 293 -1.78 -3.84 -7.88
C ILE A 293 -2.07 -2.69 -6.93
N ASP A 294 -1.85 -1.45 -7.38
CA ASP A 294 -1.92 -0.30 -6.48
C ASP A 294 -2.68 0.92 -7.02
N HIS A 295 -3.35 1.68 -6.16
CA HIS A 295 -4.04 2.93 -6.57
C HIS A 295 -5.06 2.73 -7.70
N ASN A 296 -5.73 1.59 -7.82
CA ASN A 296 -6.76 1.39 -8.82
C ASN A 296 -8.16 1.59 -8.23
N ASP A 297 -9.11 1.87 -9.11
CA ASP A 297 -10.54 1.94 -8.82
C ASP A 297 -11.23 0.70 -9.40
N PHE A 298 -11.93 -0.06 -8.55
CA PHE A 298 -12.70 -1.23 -8.93
C PHE A 298 -14.14 -1.07 -8.43
N GLY A 299 -15.05 -0.72 -9.33
CA GLY A 299 -16.40 -0.28 -8.96
C GLY A 299 -17.53 -0.89 -9.77
N GLY A 300 -18.59 -1.36 -9.11
CA GLY A 300 -19.85 -1.73 -9.77
C GLY A 300 -19.89 -3.13 -10.39
N LYS A 301 -19.13 -4.08 -9.83
CA LYS A 301 -19.11 -5.46 -10.31
C LYS A 301 -20.34 -6.25 -9.83
N SER A 302 -21.11 -6.82 -10.76
CA SER A 302 -22.27 -7.66 -10.44
C SER A 302 -22.22 -9.09 -10.98
N ASN A 303 -21.39 -9.35 -11.98
CA ASN A 303 -21.26 -10.70 -12.53
C ASN A 303 -20.48 -11.60 -11.60
N ILE A 304 -20.82 -12.90 -11.60
CA ILE A 304 -20.07 -13.94 -10.88
C ILE A 304 -18.60 -14.01 -11.33
N ASP A 305 -17.80 -14.65 -10.50
CA ASP A 305 -16.34 -14.67 -10.36
C ASP A 305 -15.72 -13.43 -9.68
N PRO A 306 -14.52 -13.55 -9.07
CA PRO A 306 -13.94 -12.47 -8.27
C PRO A 306 -13.63 -11.16 -9.02
N VAL A 307 -13.54 -10.02 -8.32
CA VAL A 307 -12.92 -8.80 -8.90
C VAL A 307 -11.45 -9.09 -9.19
N ILE A 308 -10.68 -9.48 -8.17
CA ILE A 308 -9.28 -9.89 -8.30
C ILE A 308 -9.13 -11.36 -7.91
N ALA A 309 -8.48 -12.15 -8.77
CA ALA A 309 -8.16 -13.56 -8.51
C ALA A 309 -6.67 -13.84 -8.70
N LEU A 310 -6.06 -14.46 -7.68
CA LEU A 310 -4.69 -14.97 -7.71
C LEU A 310 -4.75 -16.50 -7.76
N ASP A 311 -4.85 -17.09 -8.95
CA ASP A 311 -5.18 -18.51 -9.14
C ASP A 311 -3.94 -19.42 -9.35
N GLY A 312 -2.76 -18.86 -9.59
CA GLY A 312 -1.55 -19.64 -9.88
C GLY A 312 -1.66 -20.47 -11.17
N ASN A 313 -1.01 -21.63 -11.24
CA ASN A 313 -1.00 -22.51 -12.43
C ASN A 313 -2.08 -23.60 -12.41
N TYR A 314 -3.05 -23.53 -11.49
CA TYR A 314 -4.14 -24.49 -11.30
C TYR A 314 -3.72 -25.95 -11.00
N SER A 315 -2.44 -26.21 -10.72
CA SER A 315 -1.95 -27.58 -10.45
C SER A 315 -1.00 -27.67 -9.25
N SER A 316 0.12 -26.97 -9.28
CA SER A 316 1.23 -27.19 -8.33
C SER A 316 1.95 -25.91 -7.89
N GLN A 317 1.55 -24.75 -8.41
CA GLN A 317 2.22 -23.49 -8.12
C GLN A 317 1.20 -22.37 -7.91
N MET A 318 1.27 -21.74 -6.75
CA MET A 318 0.61 -20.46 -6.47
C MET A 318 1.41 -19.30 -7.07
N THR A 319 0.73 -18.21 -7.40
CA THR A 319 1.41 -16.92 -7.58
C THR A 319 1.92 -16.43 -6.23
N GLN A 320 3.11 -15.81 -6.20
CA GLN A 320 3.80 -15.53 -4.94
C GLN A 320 4.20 -14.07 -4.74
N TYR A 321 4.18 -13.58 -3.50
CA TYR A 321 4.66 -12.24 -3.12
C TYR A 321 3.98 -11.09 -3.87
N ASP A 322 2.75 -11.31 -4.36
CA ASP A 322 1.96 -10.24 -4.96
C ASP A 322 1.44 -9.28 -3.87
N VAL A 323 1.38 -7.99 -4.21
CA VAL A 323 0.94 -6.93 -3.30
C VAL A 323 -0.29 -6.24 -3.89
N ILE A 324 -1.35 -6.12 -3.10
CA ILE A 324 -2.57 -5.37 -3.42
C ILE A 324 -2.69 -4.24 -2.40
N GLU A 325 -2.53 -2.99 -2.83
CA GLU A 325 -2.52 -1.86 -1.89
C GLU A 325 -3.05 -0.52 -2.42
N TYR A 326 -3.59 0.32 -1.54
CA TYR A 326 -4.13 1.64 -1.93
C TYR A 326 -5.22 1.60 -3.00
N ASN A 327 -5.90 0.46 -3.18
CA ASN A 327 -7.00 0.36 -4.15
C ASN A 327 -8.34 0.74 -3.48
N TYR A 328 -9.24 1.29 -4.28
CA TYR A 328 -10.62 1.52 -3.91
C TYR A 328 -11.49 0.43 -4.53
N PHE A 329 -12.05 -0.44 -3.69
CA PHE A 329 -13.04 -1.44 -4.08
C PHE A 329 -14.41 -0.98 -3.61
N HIS A 330 -15.36 -0.88 -4.52
CA HIS A 330 -16.69 -0.44 -4.15
C HIS A 330 -17.82 -1.07 -4.97
N ASP A 331 -19.00 -1.15 -4.35
CA ASP A 331 -20.25 -1.57 -5.00
C ASP A 331 -20.13 -2.91 -5.74
N VAL A 332 -19.49 -3.89 -5.09
CA VAL A 332 -19.41 -5.27 -5.59
C VAL A 332 -20.65 -6.00 -5.11
N GLY A 333 -21.58 -6.32 -6.00
CA GLY A 333 -22.86 -6.93 -5.63
C GLY A 333 -23.87 -6.95 -6.77
N PRO A 334 -25.09 -7.45 -6.54
CA PRO A 334 -25.66 -7.82 -5.24
C PRO A 334 -25.08 -9.11 -4.66
N ARG A 335 -25.43 -9.39 -3.40
CA ARG A 335 -25.07 -10.63 -2.69
C ARG A 335 -25.51 -11.87 -3.46
N LEU A 336 -24.53 -12.70 -3.81
CA LEU A 336 -24.72 -14.05 -4.31
C LEU A 336 -24.53 -15.08 -3.18
N ALA A 337 -24.95 -16.32 -3.46
CA ALA A 337 -24.70 -17.43 -2.55
C ALA A 337 -23.21 -17.80 -2.50
N ASN A 338 -22.49 -17.68 -3.61
CA ASN A 338 -21.08 -17.99 -3.77
C ASN A 338 -20.53 -17.46 -5.11
N GLY A 339 -19.25 -17.11 -5.14
CA GLY A 339 -18.45 -16.86 -6.33
C GLY A 339 -18.32 -15.40 -6.74
N LEU A 340 -18.67 -14.40 -5.91
CA LEU A 340 -18.48 -12.98 -6.24
C LEU A 340 -17.55 -12.30 -5.23
N GLU A 341 -16.43 -12.95 -4.92
CA GLU A 341 -15.45 -12.41 -3.99
C GLU A 341 -14.85 -11.09 -4.53
N THR A 342 -14.63 -10.10 -3.67
CA THR A 342 -13.84 -8.93 -4.09
C THR A 342 -12.39 -9.33 -4.33
N ILE A 343 -11.81 -10.11 -3.42
CA ILE A 343 -10.46 -10.68 -3.61
C ILE A 343 -10.49 -12.17 -3.31
N ARG A 344 -9.93 -12.97 -4.23
CA ARG A 344 -9.65 -14.39 -4.00
C ARG A 344 -8.16 -14.68 -4.10
N LEU A 345 -7.55 -15.11 -2.99
CA LEU A 345 -6.12 -15.44 -2.89
C LEU A 345 -5.91 -16.95 -2.96
N GLY A 346 -5.99 -17.51 -4.16
CA GLY A 346 -5.81 -18.94 -4.41
C GLY A 346 -7.09 -19.71 -4.71
N LEU A 347 -6.95 -21.03 -4.70
CA LEU A 347 -7.98 -21.99 -5.05
C LEU A 347 -7.93 -23.14 -4.07
N SER A 348 -9.05 -23.83 -3.86
CA SER A 348 -9.09 -25.03 -2.99
C SER A 348 -8.01 -26.05 -3.38
N ALA A 349 -7.86 -26.35 -4.67
CA ALA A 349 -6.87 -27.31 -5.18
C ALA A 349 -5.40 -26.92 -4.89
N LEU A 350 -5.11 -25.64 -4.63
CA LEU A 350 -3.78 -25.12 -4.34
C LEU A 350 -3.64 -24.64 -2.89
N SER A 351 -4.65 -24.90 -2.06
CA SER A 351 -4.79 -24.24 -0.76
C SER A 351 -3.66 -24.50 0.23
N LEU A 352 -2.98 -25.64 0.12
CA LEU A 352 -1.84 -25.98 0.97
C LEU A 352 -0.51 -25.38 0.49
N LEU A 353 -0.53 -24.63 -0.61
CA LEU A 353 0.64 -23.91 -1.12
C LEU A 353 0.67 -22.48 -0.58
N ASP A 354 1.88 -21.95 -0.45
CA ASP A 354 2.12 -20.62 0.05
C ASP A 354 2.14 -19.59 -1.08
N ALA A 355 1.39 -18.51 -0.88
CA ALA A 355 1.36 -17.37 -1.78
C ALA A 355 2.18 -16.20 -1.23
N HIS A 356 2.35 -16.05 0.09
CA HIS A 356 3.03 -14.89 0.67
C HIS A 356 2.48 -13.54 0.17
N ALA A 357 1.21 -13.48 -0.22
CA ALA A 357 0.62 -12.26 -0.75
C ALA A 357 0.37 -11.25 0.38
N THR A 358 0.46 -9.96 0.04
CA THR A 358 0.17 -8.86 0.96
C THR A 358 -1.03 -8.05 0.46
N VAL A 359 -2.08 -7.95 1.26
CA VAL A 359 -3.24 -7.07 1.01
C VAL A 359 -3.23 -5.98 2.08
N GLN A 360 -2.88 -4.76 1.71
CA GLN A 360 -2.71 -3.68 2.68
C GLN A 360 -3.20 -2.32 2.23
N TYR A 361 -3.62 -1.46 3.15
CA TYR A 361 -4.02 -0.09 2.85
C TYR A 361 -5.08 0.04 1.74
N ASN A 362 -6.02 -0.91 1.63
CA ASN A 362 -7.13 -0.80 0.67
C ASN A 362 -8.41 -0.36 1.39
N LEU A 363 -9.28 0.32 0.65
CA LEU A 363 -10.64 0.65 1.09
C LEU A 363 -11.64 -0.25 0.37
N PHE A 364 -12.49 -0.92 1.15
CA PHE A 364 -13.61 -1.72 0.67
C PHE A 364 -14.91 -1.08 1.13
N GLU A 365 -15.77 -0.65 0.22
CA GLU A 365 -17.04 0.01 0.55
C GLU A 365 -18.20 -0.66 -0.19
N ASN A 366 -19.19 -1.17 0.56
CA ASN A 366 -20.34 -1.89 -0.04
C ASN A 366 -19.93 -3.08 -0.93
N CYS A 367 -18.89 -3.82 -0.51
CA CYS A 367 -18.49 -5.07 -1.15
C CYS A 367 -19.36 -6.21 -0.64
N ASP A 368 -20.54 -6.36 -1.21
CA ASP A 368 -21.61 -7.25 -0.75
C ASP A 368 -21.71 -8.57 -1.52
N GLY A 369 -20.87 -8.79 -2.52
CA GLY A 369 -21.03 -9.85 -3.52
C GLY A 369 -21.05 -11.27 -2.96
N ASP A 370 -20.28 -11.57 -1.91
CA ASP A 370 -20.03 -12.94 -1.46
C ASP A 370 -19.95 -13.08 0.07
N PRO A 371 -20.37 -14.21 0.66
CA PRO A 371 -20.10 -14.51 2.08
C PRO A 371 -18.64 -14.35 2.51
N GLU A 372 -17.71 -14.45 1.57
CA GLU A 372 -16.26 -14.40 1.72
C GLU A 372 -15.69 -13.30 0.82
N PHE A 373 -16.13 -12.05 0.98
CA PHE A 373 -15.73 -10.98 0.06
C PHE A 373 -14.20 -10.81 -0.06
N ILE A 374 -13.43 -11.12 1.00
CA ILE A 374 -12.01 -11.49 0.87
C ILE A 374 -11.88 -12.97 1.23
N SER A 375 -11.59 -13.80 0.23
CA SER A 375 -11.46 -15.25 0.36
C SER A 375 -10.00 -15.67 0.24
N ILE A 376 -9.34 -15.91 1.37
CA ILE A 376 -7.97 -16.42 1.41
C ILE A 376 -7.99 -17.94 1.23
N LYS A 377 -7.32 -18.44 0.20
CA LYS A 377 -7.31 -19.86 -0.20
C LYS A 377 -5.87 -20.32 -0.48
N SER A 378 -4.92 -19.85 0.31
CA SER A 378 -3.48 -20.14 0.24
C SER A 378 -2.80 -19.79 1.58
N GLY A 379 -1.55 -20.20 1.75
CA GLY A 379 -0.79 -20.01 2.98
C GLY A 379 0.13 -18.77 3.03
N HIS A 380 0.51 -18.41 4.26
CA HIS A 380 1.47 -17.34 4.62
C HIS A 380 1.15 -15.94 4.08
N ASN A 381 -0.12 -15.63 3.85
CA ASN A 381 -0.53 -14.29 3.42
C ASN A 381 -0.56 -13.30 4.60
N THR A 382 -0.43 -12.02 4.27
CA THR A 382 -0.57 -10.90 5.21
C THR A 382 -1.71 -9.98 4.75
N ILE A 383 -2.69 -9.74 5.62
CA ILE A 383 -3.82 -8.87 5.35
C ILE A 383 -3.89 -7.81 6.46
N ARG A 384 -3.48 -6.58 6.15
CA ARG A 384 -3.25 -5.56 7.18
C ARG A 384 -3.66 -4.14 6.83
N TYR A 385 -4.03 -3.33 7.81
CA TYR A 385 -4.27 -1.89 7.63
C TYR A 385 -5.30 -1.54 6.55
N ASN A 386 -6.20 -2.48 6.24
CA ASN A 386 -7.30 -2.22 5.32
C ASN A 386 -8.48 -1.61 6.08
N THR A 387 -9.28 -0.82 5.38
CA THR A 387 -10.54 -0.29 5.90
C THR A 387 -11.70 -0.90 5.13
N ILE A 388 -12.62 -1.54 5.85
CA ILE A 388 -13.80 -2.21 5.30
C ILE A 388 -15.03 -1.52 5.88
N ILE A 389 -15.81 -0.87 5.02
CA ILE A 389 -16.98 -0.08 5.39
C ILE A 389 -18.23 -0.76 4.82
N THR A 390 -19.18 -1.06 5.71
CA THR A 390 -20.54 -1.51 5.39
C THR A 390 -20.61 -2.63 4.34
N SER A 391 -19.64 -3.54 4.32
CA SER A 391 -19.56 -4.62 3.34
C SER A 391 -20.17 -5.90 3.89
N GLN A 392 -21.11 -6.50 3.17
CA GLN A 392 -21.79 -7.73 3.57
C GLN A 392 -20.90 -8.95 3.31
N GLY A 393 -20.70 -9.80 4.32
CA GLY A 393 -19.79 -10.94 4.27
C GLY A 393 -18.67 -10.82 5.31
N GLN A 394 -17.62 -11.64 5.15
CA GLN A 394 -16.50 -11.71 6.08
C GLN A 394 -15.16 -11.79 5.33
N LEU A 395 -14.12 -11.21 5.92
CA LEU A 395 -12.73 -11.54 5.59
C LEU A 395 -12.46 -12.96 6.08
N THR A 396 -12.28 -13.90 5.16
CA THR A 396 -12.27 -15.32 5.49
C THR A 396 -10.93 -15.96 5.13
N ALA A 397 -10.25 -16.50 6.14
CA ALA A 397 -9.23 -17.53 5.95
C ALA A 397 -9.94 -18.84 5.60
N ARG A 398 -10.29 -18.98 4.31
CA ARG A 398 -11.17 -20.05 3.82
C ARG A 398 -10.43 -21.37 3.68
N HIS A 399 -9.22 -21.30 3.16
CA HIS A 399 -8.27 -22.39 3.10
C HIS A 399 -6.83 -21.86 3.30
N GLY A 400 -5.87 -22.78 3.38
CA GLY A 400 -4.46 -22.45 3.61
C GLY A 400 -4.16 -22.12 5.06
N ASN A 401 -2.88 -22.03 5.38
CA ASN A 401 -2.38 -22.03 6.76
C ASN A 401 -1.44 -20.83 6.99
N ASN A 402 -1.08 -20.53 8.23
CA ASN A 402 -0.07 -19.52 8.59
C ASN A 402 -0.37 -18.08 8.12
N ASN A 403 -1.62 -17.74 7.82
CA ASN A 403 -2.00 -16.37 7.45
C ASN A 403 -1.99 -15.41 8.66
N SER A 404 -1.56 -14.16 8.45
CA SER A 404 -1.62 -13.08 9.44
C SER A 404 -2.61 -12.00 9.01
N ILE A 405 -3.59 -11.69 9.88
CA ILE A 405 -4.66 -10.71 9.63
C ILE A 405 -4.65 -9.69 10.76
N TYR A 406 -4.19 -8.47 10.52
CA TYR A 406 -3.99 -7.52 11.62
C TYR A 406 -4.13 -6.04 11.29
N GLY A 407 -4.43 -5.22 12.30
CA GLY A 407 -4.51 -3.76 12.11
C GLY A 407 -5.61 -3.31 11.14
N ASN A 408 -6.61 -4.15 10.84
CA ASN A 408 -7.69 -3.78 9.94
C ASN A 408 -8.82 -3.06 10.69
N PHE A 409 -9.42 -2.06 10.05
CA PHE A 409 -10.63 -1.38 10.53
C PHE A 409 -11.85 -1.95 9.80
N ILE A 410 -12.74 -2.65 10.51
CA ILE A 410 -13.97 -3.23 9.96
C ILE A 410 -15.17 -2.52 10.59
N LEU A 411 -15.83 -1.67 9.80
CA LEU A 411 -16.78 -0.68 10.28
C LEU A 411 -18.15 -0.89 9.62
N GLY A 412 -19.11 -1.35 10.42
CA GLY A 412 -20.51 -1.37 10.03
C GLY A 412 -21.26 -0.10 10.42
N ASP A 413 -22.54 -0.06 10.07
CA ASP A 413 -23.49 0.97 10.46
C ASP A 413 -24.37 0.55 11.66
N GLY A 414 -24.32 -0.74 12.03
CA GLY A 414 -25.16 -1.36 13.06
C GLY A 414 -26.56 -1.75 12.58
N SER A 415 -26.88 -1.54 11.30
CA SER A 415 -28.21 -1.78 10.72
C SER A 415 -28.22 -2.66 9.48
N LYS A 416 -27.27 -2.50 8.56
CA LYS A 416 -27.17 -3.32 7.35
C LYS A 416 -26.89 -4.77 7.73
N SER A 417 -27.76 -5.68 7.32
CA SER A 417 -27.67 -7.11 7.67
C SER A 417 -26.48 -7.80 7.01
N GLY A 418 -25.88 -8.75 7.72
CA GLY A 418 -24.81 -9.62 7.21
C GLY A 418 -23.44 -8.94 7.09
N VAL A 419 -23.24 -7.78 7.72
CA VAL A 419 -21.94 -7.12 7.82
C VAL A 419 -21.16 -7.81 8.93
N GLY A 420 -20.16 -8.61 8.56
CA GLY A 420 -19.37 -9.44 9.47
C GLY A 420 -17.89 -9.06 9.48
N GLY A 421 -17.13 -9.69 10.38
CA GLY A 421 -15.70 -9.45 10.54
C GLY A 421 -14.84 -10.56 9.94
N ILE A 422 -14.10 -11.28 10.79
CA ILE A 422 -13.06 -12.23 10.38
C ILE A 422 -13.50 -13.67 10.70
N ARG A 423 -13.36 -14.59 9.73
CA ARG A 423 -13.66 -16.02 9.87
C ARG A 423 -12.45 -16.90 9.54
N LEU A 424 -12.23 -17.95 10.33
CA LEU A 424 -11.06 -18.82 10.22
C LEU A 424 -11.41 -20.30 9.99
N TYR A 425 -10.67 -20.92 9.09
CA TYR A 425 -10.48 -22.37 8.89
C TYR A 425 -8.99 -22.63 8.65
N GLY A 426 -8.49 -23.84 8.84
CA GLY A 426 -7.07 -24.14 8.65
C GLY A 426 -6.21 -23.85 9.89
N THR A 427 -4.88 -23.83 9.74
CA THR A 427 -3.97 -23.89 10.89
C THR A 427 -3.12 -22.62 11.06
N ASP A 428 -2.74 -22.35 12.31
CA ASP A 428 -1.65 -21.43 12.69
C ASP A 428 -1.87 -19.97 12.25
N HIS A 429 -3.12 -19.55 12.12
CA HIS A 429 -3.45 -18.15 11.82
C HIS A 429 -3.15 -17.23 12.99
N LYS A 430 -2.71 -16.02 12.68
CA LYS A 430 -2.56 -14.93 13.64
C LYS A 430 -3.55 -13.82 13.30
N VAL A 431 -4.44 -13.49 14.23
CA VAL A 431 -5.44 -12.42 14.07
C VAL A 431 -5.30 -11.44 15.22
N TYR A 432 -4.78 -10.24 14.96
CA TYR A 432 -4.45 -9.30 16.03
C TYR A 432 -4.59 -7.83 15.68
N ASN A 433 -4.75 -6.95 16.67
CA ASN A 433 -4.90 -5.51 16.49
C ASN A 433 -6.01 -5.08 15.51
N ASN A 434 -7.01 -5.93 15.25
CA ASN A 434 -8.12 -5.52 14.38
C ASN A 434 -9.16 -4.77 15.22
N TYR A 435 -9.68 -3.66 14.68
CA TYR A 435 -10.76 -2.89 15.26
C TYR A 435 -12.04 -3.16 14.47
N LEU A 436 -13.06 -3.72 15.14
CA LEU A 436 -14.33 -4.09 14.55
C LEU A 436 -15.47 -3.35 15.26
N ALA A 437 -16.30 -2.63 14.53
CA ALA A 437 -17.38 -1.87 15.14
C ALA A 437 -18.69 -1.97 14.38
N LYS A 438 -19.79 -2.02 15.14
CA LYS A 438 -21.17 -1.95 14.61
C LYS A 438 -21.49 -3.01 13.56
N LEU A 439 -20.95 -4.22 13.75
CA LEU A 439 -21.20 -5.35 12.87
C LEU A 439 -22.54 -6.02 13.23
N THR A 440 -23.23 -6.53 12.21
CA THR A 440 -24.54 -7.18 12.35
C THR A 440 -24.48 -8.70 12.20
N ASP A 441 -23.33 -9.24 11.78
CA ASP A 441 -22.98 -10.67 11.79
C ASP A 441 -21.77 -10.92 12.72
N ASP A 442 -21.22 -12.14 12.74
CA ASP A 442 -20.10 -12.51 13.60
C ASP A 442 -18.86 -11.62 13.37
N ALA A 443 -18.40 -10.96 14.45
CA ALA A 443 -17.22 -10.10 14.40
C ALA A 443 -15.92 -10.91 14.31
N LEU A 444 -15.73 -11.90 15.18
CA LEU A 444 -14.58 -12.81 15.15
C LEU A 444 -15.06 -14.25 15.26
N LEU A 445 -14.68 -15.10 14.31
CA LEU A 445 -15.13 -16.49 14.28
C LEU A 445 -13.96 -17.45 14.06
N ILE A 446 -13.63 -18.20 15.11
CA ILE A 446 -12.82 -19.42 15.03
C ILE A 446 -13.80 -20.57 14.76
N ASP A 447 -14.06 -20.88 13.48
CA ASP A 447 -15.14 -21.80 13.14
C ASP A 447 -14.78 -23.27 13.37
N GLY A 448 -15.78 -24.14 13.34
CA GLY A 448 -15.55 -25.58 13.28
C GLY A 448 -15.10 -26.03 11.88
N GLY A 449 -14.88 -27.34 11.71
CA GLY A 449 -14.55 -27.94 10.41
C GLY A 449 -15.42 -29.15 10.07
N ASP A 450 -15.57 -29.44 8.78
CA ASP A 450 -16.16 -30.68 8.25
C ASP A 450 -15.08 -31.62 7.67
N PHE A 451 -13.81 -31.23 7.78
CA PHE A 451 -12.65 -32.08 7.55
C PHE A 451 -11.57 -31.84 8.60
N ASP A 452 -10.97 -32.93 9.08
CA ASP A 452 -9.84 -32.90 10.00
C ASP A 452 -8.60 -33.48 9.34
N GLY A 453 -7.79 -32.62 8.71
CA GLY A 453 -6.52 -32.97 8.09
C GLY A 453 -5.34 -32.98 9.07
N GLY A 454 -5.59 -32.73 10.35
CA GLY A 454 -4.57 -32.53 11.37
C GLY A 454 -3.76 -31.23 11.19
N PRO A 455 -2.87 -30.93 12.15
CA PRO A 455 -2.13 -29.67 12.18
C PRO A 455 -1.03 -29.52 11.12
N THR A 456 -0.65 -30.59 10.43
CA THR A 456 0.46 -30.63 9.47
C THR A 456 0.00 -31.04 8.07
N SER A 457 -1.30 -31.26 7.86
CA SER A 457 -1.92 -31.54 6.55
C SER A 457 -1.30 -32.72 5.76
N SER A 458 -1.06 -33.88 6.40
CA SER A 458 -0.29 -34.97 5.76
C SER A 458 -1.13 -36.04 5.03
N THR A 459 -2.44 -36.13 5.29
CA THR A 459 -3.31 -37.17 4.69
C THR A 459 -4.65 -36.59 4.28
N TYR A 460 -4.88 -36.41 2.98
CA TYR A 460 -6.12 -35.88 2.42
C TYR A 460 -6.32 -36.37 0.97
N THR A 461 -7.54 -36.29 0.47
CA THR A 461 -7.87 -36.48 -0.95
C THR A 461 -8.10 -35.14 -1.64
N ALA A 462 -8.13 -35.12 -2.98
CA ALA A 462 -8.39 -33.88 -3.73
C ALA A 462 -9.76 -33.25 -3.39
N SER A 463 -10.78 -34.04 -3.05
CA SER A 463 -12.09 -33.51 -2.66
C SER A 463 -12.06 -32.87 -1.27
N ASP A 464 -11.19 -33.34 -0.37
CA ASP A 464 -11.03 -32.77 0.97
C ASP A 464 -10.46 -31.35 0.94
N LEU A 465 -9.68 -30.99 -0.08
CA LEU A 465 -9.15 -29.63 -0.25
C LEU A 465 -10.24 -28.54 -0.37
N SER A 466 -11.45 -28.92 -0.78
CA SER A 466 -12.60 -28.00 -0.87
C SER A 466 -13.40 -27.85 0.43
N LYS A 467 -13.14 -28.70 1.42
CA LYS A 467 -13.85 -28.72 2.71
C LYS A 467 -13.43 -27.56 3.62
N HIS A 468 -14.11 -27.43 4.75
CA HIS A 468 -13.79 -26.53 5.85
C HIS A 468 -12.86 -27.25 6.81
N TRP A 469 -11.58 -26.93 6.69
CA TRP A 469 -10.54 -27.58 7.48
C TRP A 469 -10.64 -27.11 8.93
N ARG A 470 -10.63 -28.07 9.84
CA ARG A 470 -10.63 -27.84 11.28
C ARG A 470 -9.56 -26.84 11.67
N VAL A 471 -9.93 -25.88 12.52
CA VAL A 471 -8.97 -24.88 13.01
C VAL A 471 -8.02 -25.48 14.03
N TYR A 472 -6.72 -25.33 13.81
CA TYR A 472 -5.66 -25.67 14.76
C TYR A 472 -4.79 -24.46 15.08
N ARG A 473 -4.47 -24.25 16.37
CA ARG A 473 -3.47 -23.27 16.83
C ARG A 473 -3.67 -21.84 16.30
N ALA A 474 -4.91 -21.42 16.03
CA ALA A 474 -5.18 -20.03 15.71
C ALA A 474 -4.93 -19.16 16.96
N GLU A 475 -4.26 -18.03 16.78
CA GLU A 475 -4.02 -17.03 17.81
C GLU A 475 -4.83 -15.78 17.50
N VAL A 476 -5.92 -15.55 18.24
CA VAL A 476 -6.79 -14.37 18.13
C VAL A 476 -6.53 -13.48 19.34
N VAL A 477 -5.72 -12.43 19.14
CA VAL A 477 -5.05 -11.70 20.22
C VAL A 477 -5.18 -10.19 20.04
N ASN A 478 -5.41 -9.42 21.11
CA ASN A 478 -5.37 -7.94 21.03
C ASN A 478 -6.32 -7.34 19.97
N ASN A 479 -7.51 -7.92 19.76
CA ASN A 479 -8.54 -7.31 18.90
C ASN A 479 -9.54 -6.51 19.75
N THR A 480 -10.14 -5.48 19.16
CA THR A 480 -11.20 -4.67 19.78
C THR A 480 -12.51 -4.84 18.99
N VAL A 481 -13.58 -5.26 19.65
CA VAL A 481 -14.94 -5.34 19.08
C VAL A 481 -15.88 -4.43 19.86
N VAL A 482 -16.56 -3.50 19.19
CA VAL A 482 -17.42 -2.51 19.84
C VAL A 482 -18.79 -2.40 19.16
N ASP A 483 -19.85 -2.32 19.96
CA ASP A 483 -21.24 -2.07 19.53
C ASP A 483 -21.73 -3.01 18.41
N SER A 484 -21.21 -4.24 18.36
CA SER A 484 -21.60 -5.28 17.39
C SER A 484 -22.64 -6.23 17.98
N THR A 485 -23.41 -6.91 17.11
CA THR A 485 -24.45 -7.87 17.55
C THR A 485 -23.86 -9.13 18.16
N ALA A 486 -22.66 -9.52 17.74
CA ALA A 486 -21.91 -10.65 18.27
C ALA A 486 -20.42 -10.31 18.45
N GLY A 487 -19.79 -10.87 19.49
CA GLY A 487 -18.37 -10.70 19.76
C GLY A 487 -17.52 -11.79 19.09
N LEU A 488 -16.81 -12.58 19.90
CA LEU A 488 -15.97 -13.68 19.45
C LEU A 488 -16.68 -15.03 19.61
N LEU A 489 -16.72 -15.82 18.55
CA LEU A 489 -17.36 -17.12 18.53
C LEU A 489 -16.35 -18.25 18.28
N ILE A 490 -16.60 -19.40 18.89
CA ILE A 490 -15.80 -20.62 18.72
C ILE A 490 -16.70 -21.79 18.33
N GLY A 491 -16.40 -22.41 17.19
CA GLY A 491 -17.01 -23.64 16.73
C GLY A 491 -18.48 -23.49 16.32
N LYS A 492 -18.84 -22.44 15.58
CA LYS A 492 -20.24 -22.17 15.21
C LYS A 492 -20.84 -23.24 14.29
N LYS A 493 -20.09 -23.68 13.28
CA LYS A 493 -20.53 -24.61 12.24
C LYS A 493 -19.77 -25.94 12.28
N TYR A 494 -20.25 -26.86 11.44
CA TYR A 494 -19.66 -28.17 11.14
C TYR A 494 -19.45 -29.08 12.35
N THR A 495 -18.73 -30.18 12.18
CA THR A 495 -18.65 -31.26 13.17
C THR A 495 -17.48 -31.04 14.14
N TYR A 496 -16.29 -30.76 13.63
CA TYR A 496 -15.05 -30.71 14.40
C TYR A 496 -14.89 -29.36 15.10
N ALA A 497 -14.63 -29.37 16.41
CA ALA A 497 -14.34 -28.17 17.19
C ALA A 497 -12.88 -27.71 16.98
N PRO A 498 -12.57 -26.40 17.07
CA PRO A 498 -11.19 -25.91 17.06
C PRO A 498 -10.29 -26.59 18.10
N VAL A 499 -8.98 -26.64 17.83
CA VAL A 499 -7.97 -27.25 18.71
C VAL A 499 -6.79 -26.31 18.93
N ASP A 500 -6.27 -26.31 20.16
CA ASP A 500 -5.05 -25.62 20.58
C ASP A 500 -4.99 -24.12 20.24
N SER A 501 -6.15 -23.52 20.01
CA SER A 501 -6.25 -22.10 19.69
C SER A 501 -6.08 -21.24 20.95
N LYS A 502 -5.74 -19.97 20.77
CA LYS A 502 -5.60 -18.99 21.85
C LYS A 502 -6.50 -17.80 21.59
N VAL A 503 -7.25 -17.40 22.60
CA VAL A 503 -8.04 -16.17 22.65
C VAL A 503 -7.51 -15.34 23.80
N ALA A 504 -6.72 -14.32 23.51
CA ALA A 504 -6.02 -13.58 24.55
C ALA A 504 -6.07 -12.07 24.36
N ASN A 505 -6.19 -11.33 25.47
CA ASN A 505 -6.07 -9.86 25.47
C ASN A 505 -7.01 -9.17 24.46
N ASN A 506 -8.14 -9.78 24.10
CA ASN A 506 -9.16 -9.12 23.27
C ASN A 506 -10.06 -8.27 24.17
N LEU A 507 -10.55 -7.16 23.62
CA LEU A 507 -11.50 -6.27 24.27
C LEU A 507 -12.82 -6.31 23.49
N ILE A 508 -13.89 -6.81 24.12
CA ILE A 508 -15.22 -6.87 23.51
C ILE A 508 -16.21 -6.07 24.37
N ARG A 509 -16.73 -4.98 23.81
CA ARG A 509 -17.72 -4.11 24.45
C ARG A 509 -18.96 -4.00 23.57
N ASN A 510 -19.96 -4.83 23.84
CA ASN A 510 -21.25 -4.81 23.14
C ASN A 510 -22.39 -4.77 24.16
N THR A 511 -23.56 -4.25 23.77
CA THR A 511 -24.76 -4.18 24.62
C THR A 511 -25.77 -5.30 24.35
N THR A 512 -25.48 -6.17 23.39
CA THR A 512 -26.35 -7.27 22.96
C THR A 512 -25.57 -8.55 22.76
N GLY A 513 -26.27 -9.69 22.78
CA GLY A 513 -25.70 -11.01 22.47
C GLY A 513 -24.71 -11.49 23.53
N THR A 514 -23.90 -12.48 23.16
CA THR A 514 -22.82 -13.01 24.00
C THR A 514 -21.48 -12.44 23.52
N LEU A 515 -20.67 -11.94 24.44
CA LEU A 515 -19.37 -11.32 24.10
C LEU A 515 -18.35 -12.38 23.66
N TYR A 516 -18.29 -13.51 24.37
CA TYR A 516 -17.47 -14.68 24.00
C TYR A 516 -18.35 -15.93 23.97
N ASN A 517 -18.60 -16.51 22.79
CA ASN A 517 -19.58 -17.57 22.61
C ASN A 517 -18.94 -18.87 22.08
N GLU A 518 -18.80 -19.84 22.96
CA GLU A 518 -18.26 -21.16 22.66
C GLU A 518 -19.36 -22.16 22.38
N LEU A 519 -19.69 -22.30 21.10
CA LEU A 519 -20.76 -23.18 20.61
C LEU A 519 -20.35 -24.65 20.60
N LYS A 520 -19.03 -24.91 20.53
CA LYS A 520 -18.45 -26.24 20.71
C LYS A 520 -17.45 -26.26 21.85
N THR A 521 -17.25 -27.44 22.42
CA THR A 521 -16.17 -27.65 23.39
C THR A 521 -14.86 -27.84 22.66
N SER A 522 -13.97 -26.87 22.82
CA SER A 522 -12.57 -26.90 22.42
C SER A 522 -11.67 -26.87 23.65
N ASN A 523 -10.37 -27.08 23.45
CA ASN A 523 -9.32 -26.81 24.44
C ASN A 523 -8.68 -25.42 24.22
N THR A 524 -9.43 -24.47 23.66
CA THR A 524 -8.95 -23.11 23.42
C THR A 524 -8.54 -22.47 24.75
N LEU A 525 -7.32 -21.92 24.78
CA LEU A 525 -6.82 -21.14 25.90
C LEU A 525 -7.47 -19.75 25.89
N PHE A 526 -8.06 -19.34 27.01
CA PHE A 526 -8.51 -17.96 27.24
C PHE A 526 -7.63 -17.30 28.29
N GLN A 527 -7.17 -16.08 28.07
CA GLN A 527 -6.41 -15.32 29.06
C GLN A 527 -6.45 -13.80 28.83
N GLY A 528 -6.55 -13.02 29.90
CA GLY A 528 -6.39 -11.56 29.85
C GLY A 528 -7.47 -10.79 29.08
N ASN A 529 -8.55 -11.45 28.65
CA ASN A 529 -9.59 -10.80 27.85
C ASN A 529 -10.46 -9.86 28.71
N ILE A 530 -11.08 -8.87 28.09
CA ILE A 530 -12.11 -8.02 28.69
C ILE A 530 -13.41 -8.18 27.90
N GLY A 531 -14.51 -8.47 28.59
CA GLY A 531 -15.86 -8.38 28.05
C GLY A 531 -16.73 -7.46 28.90
N TYR A 532 -17.45 -6.51 28.29
CA TYR A 532 -18.37 -5.63 29.00
C TYR A 532 -19.65 -5.30 28.23
N GLY A 533 -20.74 -5.06 28.96
CA GLY A 533 -22.00 -4.50 28.44
C GLY A 533 -23.10 -5.52 28.09
N SER A 534 -22.76 -6.80 27.95
CA SER A 534 -23.72 -7.88 27.69
C SER A 534 -23.31 -9.18 28.41
N ALA A 535 -23.98 -10.30 28.11
CA ALA A 535 -23.63 -11.62 28.63
C ALA A 535 -22.16 -11.96 28.29
N LEU A 536 -21.33 -12.09 29.32
CA LEU A 536 -19.89 -12.24 29.18
C LEU A 536 -19.52 -13.44 28.31
N SER A 537 -20.03 -14.62 28.68
CA SER A 537 -19.77 -15.86 27.97
C SER A 537 -20.93 -16.85 28.16
N ASN A 538 -21.15 -17.72 27.19
CA ASN A 538 -22.12 -18.83 27.30
C ASN A 538 -21.56 -20.00 28.14
N LYS A 539 -20.25 -20.06 28.34
CA LYS A 539 -19.56 -20.97 29.25
C LYS A 539 -18.95 -20.20 30.42
N SER A 540 -18.96 -20.81 31.60
CA SER A 540 -18.33 -20.20 32.78
C SER A 540 -16.84 -19.97 32.52
N ARG A 541 -16.36 -18.76 32.83
CA ARG A 541 -14.97 -18.33 32.67
C ARG A 541 -14.55 -17.55 33.91
N THR A 542 -13.32 -17.76 34.33
CA THR A 542 -12.68 -17.07 35.46
C THR A 542 -12.29 -15.65 35.08
N SER A 543 -12.02 -14.80 36.07
CA SER A 543 -11.54 -13.43 35.83
C SER A 543 -10.15 -13.37 35.20
N SER A 544 -9.31 -14.40 35.36
CA SER A 544 -8.03 -14.52 34.64
C SER A 544 -8.21 -14.81 33.15
N GLU A 545 -9.32 -15.46 32.77
CA GLU A 545 -9.65 -15.76 31.39
C GLU A 545 -10.36 -14.59 30.72
N ILE A 546 -11.43 -14.06 31.36
CA ILE A 546 -12.24 -12.95 30.88
C ILE A 546 -12.68 -12.08 32.07
N ARG A 547 -12.25 -10.82 32.08
CA ARG A 547 -12.67 -9.82 33.07
C ARG A 547 -13.96 -9.14 32.63
N ASN A 548 -14.93 -9.06 33.53
CA ASN A 548 -16.12 -8.24 33.35
C ASN A 548 -15.90 -6.85 33.98
N VAL A 549 -15.20 -5.98 33.26
CA VAL A 549 -14.88 -4.63 33.71
C VAL A 549 -15.19 -3.63 32.60
N ASN A 550 -15.69 -2.45 32.95
CA ASN A 550 -15.90 -1.40 31.97
C ASN A 550 -14.53 -0.94 31.42
N PRO A 551 -14.26 -1.11 30.11
CA PRO A 551 -12.98 -0.68 29.53
C PRO A 551 -12.81 0.84 29.51
N SER A 552 -13.86 1.62 29.82
CA SER A 552 -13.81 3.09 29.84
C SER A 552 -13.27 3.66 28.52
N LEU A 553 -13.96 3.32 27.43
CA LEU A 553 -13.63 3.83 26.10
C LEU A 553 -14.09 5.29 25.92
N THR A 554 -13.36 6.04 25.09
CA THR A 554 -13.69 7.41 24.68
C THR A 554 -13.62 7.54 23.16
N ALA A 555 -14.40 8.47 22.60
CA ALA A 555 -14.41 8.71 21.17
C ALA A 555 -13.19 9.55 20.75
N VAL A 556 -12.39 9.04 19.82
CA VAL A 556 -11.25 9.74 19.20
C VAL A 556 -11.31 9.48 17.70
N ASN A 557 -11.41 10.54 16.89
CA ASN A 557 -11.49 10.45 15.42
C ASN A 557 -12.53 9.45 14.90
N GLY A 558 -13.68 9.35 15.59
CA GLY A 558 -14.77 8.43 15.22
C GLY A 558 -14.62 6.98 15.71
N LEU A 559 -13.49 6.63 16.34
CA LEU A 559 -13.23 5.32 16.93
C LEU A 559 -13.40 5.34 18.46
N GLN A 560 -13.66 4.19 19.07
CA GLN A 560 -13.74 4.01 20.52
C GLN A 560 -12.39 3.51 21.06
N LYS A 561 -11.61 4.43 21.62
CA LYS A 561 -10.24 4.19 22.14
C LYS A 561 -10.20 4.14 23.66
N LEU A 562 -9.12 3.65 24.25
CA LEU A 562 -8.94 3.63 25.69
C LEU A 562 -8.88 5.06 26.25
N SER A 563 -9.57 5.31 27.36
CA SER A 563 -9.32 6.52 28.16
C SER A 563 -8.14 6.31 29.12
N SER A 564 -7.58 7.39 29.66
CA SER A 564 -6.53 7.35 30.68
C SER A 564 -6.91 6.58 31.96
N THR A 565 -8.20 6.35 32.19
CA THR A 565 -8.73 5.59 33.34
C THR A 565 -9.05 4.14 33.02
N SER A 566 -8.75 3.69 31.80
CA SER A 566 -9.05 2.34 31.34
C SER A 566 -8.30 1.28 32.15
N GLN A 567 -9.02 0.24 32.57
CA GLN A 567 -8.45 -0.96 33.18
C GLN A 567 -7.86 -1.94 32.16
N ALA A 568 -7.89 -1.59 30.87
CA ALA A 568 -7.20 -2.32 29.81
C ALA A 568 -5.72 -1.94 29.72
N ILE A 569 -5.33 -0.78 30.26
CA ILE A 569 -3.98 -0.25 30.17
C ILE A 569 -2.99 -1.15 30.92
N ASN A 570 -1.90 -1.53 30.26
CA ASN A 570 -0.82 -2.42 30.72
C ASN A 570 -1.34 -3.74 31.31
N ALA A 571 -2.52 -4.19 30.89
CA ALA A 571 -3.23 -5.30 31.51
C ALA A 571 -3.25 -6.58 30.66
N ALA A 572 -2.54 -6.58 29.52
CA ALA A 572 -2.37 -7.79 28.72
C ALA A 572 -1.55 -8.85 29.47
N THR A 573 -1.76 -10.10 29.09
CA THR A 573 -1.11 -11.28 29.68
C THR A 573 -0.51 -12.17 28.61
N GLY A 574 0.47 -12.98 28.98
CA GLY A 574 1.21 -13.84 28.05
C GLY A 574 2.24 -13.06 27.22
N ALA A 575 2.97 -13.79 26.37
CA ALA A 575 4.01 -13.23 25.50
C ALA A 575 3.62 -13.44 24.03
N TYR A 576 3.37 -12.33 23.33
CA TYR A 576 2.98 -12.30 21.92
C TYR A 576 3.87 -11.33 21.15
N THR A 577 5.14 -11.70 20.95
CA THR A 577 6.19 -10.80 20.42
C THR A 577 5.95 -10.29 18.99
N TYR A 578 4.99 -10.88 18.27
CA TYR A 578 4.57 -10.40 16.95
C TYR A 578 3.56 -9.24 17.01
N VAL A 579 3.05 -8.91 18.20
CA VAL A 579 2.19 -7.73 18.46
C VAL A 579 3.08 -6.59 18.95
N ALA A 580 3.88 -6.02 18.03
CA ALA A 580 4.88 -5.00 18.35
C ALA A 580 4.31 -3.57 18.39
N GLU A 581 3.35 -3.29 17.50
CA GLU A 581 2.63 -2.04 17.42
C GLU A 581 1.14 -2.29 17.72
N ASP A 582 0.35 -1.24 17.85
CA ASP A 582 -1.10 -1.28 18.00
C ASP A 582 -1.83 -1.04 16.65
N MET A 583 -3.13 -0.78 16.67
CA MET A 583 -3.91 -0.51 15.46
C MET A 583 -3.60 0.84 14.80
N ASP A 584 -2.97 1.77 15.52
CA ASP A 584 -2.60 3.10 15.07
C ASP A 584 -1.13 3.21 14.63
N GLY A 585 -0.36 2.12 14.76
CA GLY A 585 1.08 2.09 14.46
C GLY A 585 1.96 2.48 15.66
N GLN A 586 1.38 2.62 16.85
CA GLN A 586 2.10 3.03 18.05
C GLN A 586 2.76 1.82 18.71
N LEU A 587 4.02 1.99 19.14
CA LEU A 587 4.78 0.91 19.77
C LEU A 587 4.18 0.50 21.11
N ARG A 588 4.07 -0.81 21.35
CA ARG A 588 3.65 -1.35 22.64
C ARG A 588 4.85 -1.55 23.55
N ALA A 589 4.99 -0.68 24.54
CA ALA A 589 6.02 -0.85 25.58
C ALA A 589 5.57 -1.82 26.67
N ALA A 590 4.29 -1.76 27.06
CA ALA A 590 3.65 -2.68 27.96
C ALA A 590 2.19 -2.89 27.49
N ASN A 591 1.93 -4.05 26.90
CA ASN A 591 0.72 -4.24 26.10
C ASN A 591 -0.58 -3.98 26.87
N ASP A 592 -1.44 -3.18 26.25
CA ASP A 592 -2.84 -3.02 26.62
C ASP A 592 -3.69 -4.21 26.16
N VAL A 593 -4.90 -4.34 26.73
CA VAL A 593 -5.93 -5.26 26.23
C VAL A 593 -6.74 -4.59 25.13
N GLY A 594 -6.86 -5.24 23.98
CA GLY A 594 -7.50 -4.70 22.78
C GLY A 594 -6.50 -4.26 21.72
N ALA A 595 -7.05 -3.70 20.63
CA ALA A 595 -6.31 -3.29 19.45
C ALA A 595 -5.57 -1.96 19.60
N ASP A 596 -6.08 -1.09 20.48
CA ASP A 596 -5.50 0.21 20.85
C ASP A 596 -4.41 0.00 21.92
N GLU A 597 -3.35 0.79 21.85
CA GLU A 597 -2.44 1.08 22.96
C GLU A 597 -2.73 2.51 23.43
N TYR A 598 -2.95 2.72 24.71
CA TYR A 598 -3.14 4.05 25.25
C TYR A 598 -1.85 4.85 25.14
N SER A 599 -1.72 5.62 24.06
CA SER A 599 -0.59 6.50 23.81
C SER A 599 -1.04 7.88 23.32
N THR A 600 -0.15 8.86 23.50
CA THR A 600 -0.25 10.20 22.94
C THR A 600 0.67 10.41 21.72
N ASP A 601 1.36 9.35 21.30
CA ASP A 601 2.23 9.38 20.12
C ASP A 601 1.41 9.65 18.85
N PRO A 602 2.06 10.05 17.75
CA PRO A 602 1.39 10.19 16.46
C PRO A 602 0.64 8.91 16.06
N ILE A 603 -0.46 9.09 15.34
CA ILE A 603 -1.22 8.00 14.72
C ILE A 603 -0.72 7.87 13.28
N ASP A 604 -0.13 6.74 12.95
CA ASP A 604 0.38 6.42 11.61
C ASP A 604 -0.67 5.66 10.77
N HIS A 605 -1.63 5.02 11.44
CA HIS A 605 -2.68 4.23 10.81
C HIS A 605 -4.06 4.69 11.28
N ALA A 606 -4.92 5.07 10.32
CA ALA A 606 -6.30 5.45 10.57
C ALA A 606 -7.22 4.80 9.54
N PRO A 607 -8.54 4.74 9.79
CA PRO A 607 -9.49 4.33 8.77
C PRO A 607 -9.32 5.16 7.49
N LEU A 608 -9.11 4.47 6.37
CA LEU A 608 -8.93 5.06 5.06
C LEU A 608 -10.25 5.62 4.52
N SER A 609 -10.14 6.72 3.78
CA SER A 609 -11.20 7.32 2.99
C SER A 609 -10.91 7.17 1.50
N SER A 610 -11.87 7.54 0.65
CA SER A 610 -11.67 7.58 -0.79
C SER A 610 -10.60 8.58 -1.24
N ALA A 611 -10.11 9.46 -0.35
CA ALA A 611 -9.00 10.36 -0.64
C ALA A 611 -7.61 9.67 -0.52
N ASP A 612 -7.54 8.58 0.25
CA ASP A 612 -6.31 7.86 0.57
C ASP A 612 -6.03 6.70 -0.40
N VAL A 613 -7.03 6.36 -1.24
CA VAL A 613 -6.97 5.23 -2.16
C VAL A 613 -7.41 5.59 -3.58
N GLY A 614 -7.20 4.65 -4.49
CA GLY A 614 -7.64 4.76 -5.87
C GLY A 614 -6.77 5.67 -6.73
N PRO A 615 -7.19 5.94 -7.98
CA PRO A 615 -6.30 6.49 -8.99
C PRO A 615 -5.75 7.88 -8.69
N ASN A 616 -6.43 8.64 -7.84
CA ASN A 616 -6.10 10.03 -7.51
C ASN A 616 -5.37 10.19 -6.19
N ALA A 617 -5.26 9.14 -5.37
CA ALA A 617 -4.53 9.20 -4.12
C ALA A 617 -3.03 9.49 -4.36
N PRO A 618 -2.32 10.08 -3.36
CA PRO A 618 -0.94 10.53 -3.47
C PRO A 618 0.03 9.54 -4.11
#